data_AF-A0A6B0XW79-F1
#
_entry.id   AF-A0A6B0XW79-F1
#
_cell.length_a   1.000
_cell.length_b   1.000
_cell.length_c   1.000
_cell.angle_alpha   90.00
_cell.angle_beta   90.00
_cell.angle_gamma   90.00
#
_symmetry.space_group_name_H-M   'P 1'
#
loop_
_entity.id
_entity.type
_entity.pdbx_description
1 polymer ?
#
loop_
_entity_poly.entity_id
_entity_poly.type
_entity_poly.pdbx_seq_one_letter_code
_entity_poly.pdbx_strand_id
1 'polypeptide(L)'
;MNENYAQQIIETFKGSSLERILVIDDAYDAPEFEFDAQFCGAILDKLTAEDLREQVPEQVLGEDALDDAIEALEGGDWQDDAISRAAAALFHVFIESRHGSVDPGGVFAATKGAALDALDPLLELLNRCSDDPKIEKVGKGTALDASKAFRPDLIFMDFFLSPPERITEQLTKGQADYDRASSIKVLESILKELADCVPAVVLMSSADVANRKDAYLKSVGDRVMALRSGFLLKSWVQGHGQDLTASGDAADVLMDTSGSFEFGRALETALKAWKVGAKEALEKLN
;
A
#
# COMPACT_ATOMS: atom_id res chain seq x y z
N MET A 1 -7.52 -24.84 20.19
CA MET A 1 -6.81 -24.77 18.90
C MET A 1 -7.41 -23.59 18.18
N ASN A 2 -6.66 -22.53 17.90
CA ASN A 2 -7.16 -21.49 17.00
C ASN A 2 -7.21 -22.13 15.61
N GLU A 3 -8.38 -22.13 14.98
CA GLU A 3 -8.52 -22.59 13.61
C GLU A 3 -7.70 -21.66 12.69
N ASN A 4 -6.93 -22.26 11.77
CA ASN A 4 -6.19 -21.53 10.75
C ASN A 4 -7.03 -21.49 9.46
N TYR A 5 -7.37 -20.29 9.02
CA TYR A 5 -8.24 -20.08 7.86
C TYR A 5 -7.49 -19.73 6.57
N ALA A 6 -6.16 -19.70 6.57
CA ALA A 6 -5.35 -19.28 5.42
C ALA A 6 -5.71 -20.05 4.13
N GLN A 7 -5.89 -21.38 4.23
CA GLN A 7 -6.24 -22.21 3.08
C GLN A 7 -7.64 -21.89 2.51
N GLN A 8 -8.61 -21.62 3.38
CA GLN A 8 -9.98 -21.28 2.95
C GLN A 8 -10.03 -19.91 2.27
N ILE A 9 -9.25 -18.95 2.75
CA ILE A 9 -9.09 -17.64 2.11
C ILE A 9 -8.50 -17.83 0.71
N ILE A 10 -7.42 -18.60 0.58
CA ILE A 10 -6.77 -18.90 -0.71
C ILE A 10 -7.78 -19.52 -1.69
N GLU A 11 -8.53 -20.53 -1.26
CA GLU A 11 -9.53 -21.20 -2.11
C GLU A 11 -10.65 -20.26 -2.54
N THR A 12 -11.10 -19.36 -1.64
CA THR A 12 -12.14 -18.38 -1.95
C THR A 12 -11.67 -17.36 -2.97
N PHE A 13 -10.45 -16.84 -2.82
CA PHE A 13 -9.88 -15.92 -3.80
C PHE A 13 -9.68 -16.59 -5.17
N LYS A 14 -9.19 -17.84 -5.21
CA LYS A 14 -9.05 -18.61 -6.47
C LYS A 14 -10.38 -18.82 -7.19
N GLY A 15 -11.48 -18.90 -6.45
CA GLY A 15 -12.83 -19.00 -6.99
C GLY A 15 -13.46 -17.65 -7.37
N SER A 16 -12.84 -16.53 -7.00
CA SER A 16 -13.32 -15.18 -7.32
C SER A 16 -12.83 -14.72 -8.70
N SER A 17 -13.46 -13.69 -9.26
CA SER A 17 -13.00 -13.01 -10.49
C SER A 17 -12.20 -11.74 -10.22
N LEU A 18 -11.56 -11.64 -9.05
CA LEU A 18 -10.59 -10.58 -8.76
C LEU A 18 -9.32 -10.80 -9.57
N GLU A 19 -8.86 -9.78 -10.28
CA GLU A 19 -7.65 -9.85 -11.12
C GLU A 19 -6.57 -8.84 -10.68
N ARG A 20 -6.95 -7.78 -9.96
CA ARG A 20 -6.05 -6.66 -9.68
C ARG A 20 -6.23 -6.17 -8.26
N ILE A 21 -5.19 -6.34 -7.46
CA ILE A 21 -5.14 -5.92 -6.05
C ILE A 21 -4.12 -4.80 -5.91
N LEU A 22 -4.56 -3.67 -5.36
CA LEU A 22 -3.66 -2.56 -5.04
C LEU A 22 -3.50 -2.46 -3.52
N VAL A 23 -2.26 -2.46 -3.04
CA VAL A 23 -1.92 -2.27 -1.63
C VAL A 23 -1.32 -0.87 -1.47
N ILE A 24 -1.97 -0.04 -0.67
CA ILE A 24 -1.58 1.35 -0.41
C ILE A 24 -1.16 1.48 1.05
N ASP A 25 0.12 1.77 1.27
CA ASP A 25 0.73 1.84 2.59
C ASP A 25 1.92 2.82 2.58
N ASP A 26 2.09 3.61 3.64
CA ASP A 26 3.20 4.55 3.72
C ASP A 26 4.56 3.86 3.89
N ALA A 27 4.57 2.55 4.19
CA ALA A 27 5.76 1.70 4.15
C ALA A 27 6.46 1.69 2.78
N TYR A 28 5.71 1.96 1.70
CA TYR A 28 6.20 2.00 0.32
C TYR A 28 6.63 3.40 -0.16
N ASP A 29 6.41 4.45 0.64
CA ASP A 29 6.99 5.77 0.37
C ASP A 29 8.43 5.83 0.88
N ALA A 30 9.33 6.39 0.08
CA ALA A 30 10.69 6.69 0.52
C ALA A 30 10.65 7.54 1.80
N PRO A 31 11.42 7.16 2.84
CA PRO A 31 11.51 8.01 4.03
C PRO A 31 12.19 9.33 3.65
N GLU A 32 11.97 10.35 4.46
CA GLU A 32 12.82 11.53 4.39
C GLU A 32 14.20 11.19 4.94
N PHE A 33 15.22 11.58 4.19
CA PHE A 33 16.60 11.28 4.51
C PHE A 33 17.26 12.50 5.15
N GLU A 34 17.87 12.30 6.31
CA GLU A 34 18.84 13.26 6.85
C GLU A 34 20.21 12.98 6.20
N PHE A 35 20.59 13.79 5.23
CA PHE A 35 21.87 13.68 4.50
C PHE A 35 23.03 14.21 5.35
N ASP A 36 23.38 13.48 6.40
CA ASP A 36 24.56 13.72 7.22
C ASP A 36 25.81 12.98 6.69
N ALA A 37 26.96 13.24 7.32
CA ALA A 37 28.23 12.65 6.91
C ALA A 37 28.22 11.11 6.90
N GLN A 38 27.50 10.51 7.85
CA GLN A 38 27.48 9.06 8.03
C GLN A 38 26.60 8.41 6.96
N PHE A 39 25.41 8.94 6.74
CA PHE A 39 24.50 8.42 5.73
C PHE A 39 25.02 8.66 4.31
N CYS A 40 25.55 9.86 4.03
CA CYS A 40 26.20 10.15 2.74
C CYS A 40 27.40 9.24 2.49
N GLY A 41 28.25 9.01 3.50
CA GLY A 41 29.35 8.04 3.40
C GLY A 41 28.85 6.63 3.08
N ALA A 42 27.79 6.18 3.75
CA ALA A 42 27.20 4.87 3.50
C ALA A 42 26.56 4.77 2.10
N ILE A 43 25.94 5.83 1.58
CA ILE A 43 25.43 5.86 0.20
C ILE A 43 26.60 5.73 -0.77
N LEU A 44 27.68 6.50 -0.57
CA LEU A 44 28.86 6.44 -1.44
C LEU A 44 29.46 5.03 -1.49
N ASP A 45 29.60 4.38 -0.32
CA ASP A 45 30.06 3.00 -0.22
C ASP A 45 29.18 2.03 -1.02
N LYS A 46 27.86 2.27 -1.09
CA LYS A 46 26.95 1.46 -1.91
C LYS A 46 27.06 1.77 -3.40
N LEU A 47 27.07 3.05 -3.78
CA LEU A 47 27.12 3.47 -5.18
C LEU A 47 28.42 3.06 -5.88
N THR A 48 29.51 2.95 -5.12
CA THR A 48 30.82 2.51 -5.62
C THR A 48 31.04 0.99 -5.57
N ALA A 49 30.08 0.22 -5.03
CA ALA A 49 30.18 -1.23 -4.99
C ALA A 49 30.02 -1.84 -6.40
N GLU A 50 30.94 -2.75 -6.77
CA GLU A 50 30.97 -3.36 -8.12
C GLU A 50 29.68 -4.11 -8.47
N ASP A 51 28.99 -4.66 -7.47
CA ASP A 51 27.78 -5.48 -7.61
C ASP A 51 26.48 -4.66 -7.62
N LEU A 52 26.51 -3.35 -7.34
CA LEU A 52 25.29 -2.54 -7.28
C LEU A 52 24.60 -2.47 -8.63
N ARG A 53 25.36 -2.36 -9.73
CA ARG A 53 24.82 -2.27 -11.08
C ARG A 53 24.08 -3.53 -11.53
N GLU A 54 24.40 -4.67 -10.94
CA GLU A 54 23.67 -5.92 -11.18
C GLU A 54 22.35 -5.98 -10.37
N GLN A 55 22.25 -5.19 -9.31
CA GLN A 55 21.12 -5.20 -8.37
C GLN A 55 20.12 -4.07 -8.59
N VAL A 56 20.59 -2.92 -9.09
CA VAL A 56 19.74 -1.76 -9.41
C VAL A 56 19.53 -1.72 -10.91
N PRO A 57 18.30 -1.95 -11.40
CA PRO A 57 18.02 -1.85 -12.83
C PRO A 57 18.32 -0.43 -13.33
N GLU A 58 18.91 -0.30 -14.52
CA GLU A 58 19.24 0.99 -15.17
C GLU A 58 18.01 1.91 -15.31
N GLN A 59 16.81 1.32 -15.37
CA GLN A 59 15.54 2.04 -15.43
C GLN A 59 15.17 2.73 -14.11
N VAL A 60 15.72 2.27 -12.99
CA VAL A 60 15.47 2.79 -11.64
C VAL A 60 16.51 3.86 -11.29
N LEU A 61 17.78 3.63 -11.66
CA LEU A 61 18.88 4.58 -11.50
C LEU A 61 19.67 4.62 -12.81
N GLY A 62 19.48 5.69 -13.60
CA GLY A 62 20.21 5.87 -14.85
C GLY A 62 21.71 6.11 -14.62
N GLU A 63 22.55 5.74 -15.59
CA GLU A 63 24.03 5.86 -15.48
C GLU A 63 24.47 7.29 -15.10
N ASP A 64 23.95 8.30 -15.80
CA ASP A 64 24.26 9.71 -15.52
C ASP A 64 23.89 10.10 -14.07
N ALA A 65 22.76 9.61 -13.55
CA ALA A 65 22.32 9.94 -12.20
C ALA A 65 23.15 9.25 -11.10
N LEU A 66 23.75 8.09 -11.41
CA LEU A 66 24.65 7.40 -10.51
C LEU A 66 26.00 8.11 -10.45
N ASP A 67 26.56 8.47 -11.60
CA ASP A 67 27.85 9.16 -11.67
C ASP A 67 27.75 10.58 -11.04
N ASP A 68 26.66 11.31 -11.33
CA ASP A 68 26.38 12.62 -10.70
C ASP A 68 26.30 12.52 -9.17
N ALA A 69 25.64 11.47 -8.65
CA ALA A 69 25.49 11.27 -7.20
C ALA A 69 26.83 10.94 -6.54
N ILE A 70 27.69 10.13 -7.20
CA ILE A 70 29.04 9.84 -6.71
C ILE A 70 29.88 11.12 -6.67
N GLU A 71 29.88 11.91 -7.76
CA GLU A 71 30.64 13.17 -7.83
C GLU A 71 30.20 14.14 -6.72
N ALA A 72 28.88 14.30 -6.51
CA ALA A 72 28.35 15.15 -5.45
C ALA A 72 28.77 14.68 -4.04
N LEU A 73 28.73 13.37 -3.78
CA LEU A 73 29.13 12.78 -2.50
C LEU A 73 30.63 12.95 -2.22
N GLU A 74 31.48 12.72 -3.21
CA GLU A 74 32.93 12.92 -3.10
C GLU A 74 33.29 14.41 -2.95
N GLY A 75 32.56 15.30 -3.63
CA GLY A 75 32.68 16.74 -3.54
C GLY A 75 32.17 17.34 -2.23
N GLY A 76 31.43 16.56 -1.43
CA GLY A 76 30.82 17.00 -0.17
C GLY A 76 29.55 17.85 -0.35
N ASP A 77 28.94 17.85 -1.54
CA ASP A 77 27.69 18.55 -1.80
C ASP A 77 26.49 17.66 -1.46
N TRP A 78 26.27 17.45 -0.16
CA TRP A 78 25.25 16.53 0.35
C TRP A 78 23.81 16.98 0.11
N GLN A 79 23.60 18.17 -0.46
CA GLN A 79 22.27 18.70 -0.79
C GLN A 79 21.95 18.57 -2.28
N ASP A 80 22.83 17.94 -3.06
CA ASP A 80 22.59 17.71 -4.48
C ASP A 80 21.40 16.75 -4.69
N ASP A 81 20.51 17.12 -5.62
CA ASP A 81 19.32 16.35 -5.97
C ASP A 81 19.65 14.94 -6.50
N ALA A 82 20.85 14.74 -7.08
CA ALA A 82 21.33 13.42 -7.51
C ALA A 82 21.43 12.43 -6.34
N ILE A 83 21.89 12.89 -5.17
CA ILE A 83 22.00 12.05 -3.97
C ILE A 83 20.61 11.61 -3.50
N SER A 84 19.66 12.56 -3.49
CA SER A 84 18.27 12.26 -3.13
C SER A 84 17.62 11.25 -4.08
N ARG A 85 17.86 11.39 -5.39
CA ARG A 85 17.39 10.45 -6.41
C ARG A 85 18.03 9.07 -6.23
N ALA A 86 19.34 8.99 -5.98
CA ALA A 86 20.04 7.74 -5.74
C ALA A 86 19.53 7.02 -4.48
N ALA A 87 19.33 7.74 -3.37
CA ALA A 87 18.77 7.17 -2.15
C ALA A 87 17.35 6.63 -2.37
N ALA A 88 16.49 7.36 -3.10
CA ALA A 88 15.15 6.91 -3.45
C ALA A 88 15.16 5.66 -4.34
N ALA A 89 16.08 5.58 -5.31
CA ALA A 89 16.26 4.42 -6.17
C ALA A 89 16.71 3.18 -5.38
N LEU A 90 17.70 3.32 -4.50
CA LEU A 90 18.14 2.25 -3.60
C LEU A 90 16.99 1.78 -2.71
N PHE A 91 16.20 2.70 -2.17
CA PHE A 91 15.04 2.37 -1.35
C PHE A 91 13.98 1.59 -2.12
N HIS A 92 13.73 1.94 -3.39
CA HIS A 92 12.82 1.20 -4.25
C HIS A 92 13.26 -0.26 -4.43
N VAL A 93 14.55 -0.49 -4.69
CA VAL A 93 15.13 -1.85 -4.80
C VAL A 93 15.12 -2.58 -3.45
N PHE A 94 15.29 -1.85 -2.35
CA PHE A 94 15.21 -2.41 -0.99
C PHE A 94 13.80 -2.91 -0.65
N ILE A 95 12.74 -2.20 -1.06
CA ILE A 95 11.35 -2.65 -0.86
C ILE A 95 11.11 -4.02 -1.53
N GLU A 96 11.71 -4.25 -2.69
CA GLU A 96 11.51 -5.49 -3.45
C GLU A 96 12.39 -6.64 -2.95
N SER A 97 13.66 -6.37 -2.69
CA SER A 97 14.66 -7.40 -2.35
C SER A 97 14.83 -7.63 -0.85
N ARG A 98 14.59 -6.60 -0.02
CA ARG A 98 14.89 -6.56 1.41
C ARG A 98 16.37 -6.83 1.73
N HIS A 99 17.26 -6.69 0.76
CA HIS A 99 18.68 -7.00 0.92
C HIS A 99 19.46 -5.83 1.53
N GLY A 100 20.36 -6.14 2.48
CA GLY A 100 21.25 -5.14 3.07
C GLY A 100 22.32 -4.58 2.11
N SER A 101 22.47 -5.17 0.92
CA SER A 101 23.35 -4.65 -0.12
C SER A 101 22.85 -3.29 -0.64
N VAL A 102 21.54 -3.07 -0.68
CA VAL A 102 20.88 -1.83 -1.11
C VAL A 102 20.36 -0.99 0.06
N ASP A 103 20.81 -1.26 1.29
CA ASP A 103 20.44 -0.51 2.50
C ASP A 103 21.65 0.26 3.07
N PRO A 104 21.87 1.52 2.68
CA PRO A 104 22.99 2.33 3.16
C PRO A 104 22.93 2.49 4.69
N GLY A 105 23.93 1.93 5.37
CA GLY A 105 24.05 2.03 6.83
C GLY A 105 22.96 1.32 7.62
N GLY A 106 22.10 0.51 6.98
CA GLY A 106 20.95 -0.12 7.63
C GLY A 106 19.77 0.84 7.89
N VAL A 107 19.79 2.04 7.30
CA VAL A 107 18.82 3.11 7.56
C VAL A 107 17.41 2.71 7.08
N PHE A 108 17.29 2.02 5.95
CA PHE A 108 15.99 1.64 5.40
C PHE A 108 15.32 0.58 6.27
N ALA A 109 16.05 -0.46 6.68
CA ALA A 109 15.54 -1.46 7.61
C ALA A 109 15.20 -0.86 8.97
N ALA A 110 16.05 0.02 9.51
CA ALA A 110 15.80 0.68 10.79
C ALA A 110 14.54 1.57 10.75
N THR A 111 14.28 2.22 9.61
CA THR A 111 13.19 3.18 9.47
C THR A 111 11.88 2.51 9.07
N LYS A 112 11.88 1.64 8.05
CA LYS A 112 10.66 1.07 7.44
C LYS A 112 10.47 -0.42 7.70
N GLY A 113 11.48 -1.11 8.25
CA GLY A 113 11.49 -2.57 8.40
C GLY A 113 10.25 -3.10 9.10
N ALA A 114 9.93 -2.59 10.30
CA ALA A 114 8.79 -3.08 11.08
C ALA A 114 7.43 -2.88 10.38
N ALA A 115 7.26 -1.80 9.60
CA ALA A 115 6.03 -1.55 8.86
C ALA A 115 5.88 -2.53 7.69
N LEU A 116 6.97 -2.80 6.97
CA LEU A 116 7.01 -3.78 5.90
C LEU A 116 6.83 -5.22 6.43
N ASP A 117 7.48 -5.56 7.55
CA ASP A 117 7.34 -6.88 8.19
C ASP A 117 5.89 -7.17 8.62
N ALA A 118 5.15 -6.14 9.01
CA ALA A 118 3.73 -6.26 9.36
C ALA A 118 2.82 -6.52 8.13
N LEU A 119 3.29 -6.21 6.92
CA LEU A 119 2.57 -6.44 5.66
C LEU A 119 2.96 -7.74 4.99
N ASP A 120 4.20 -8.20 5.18
CA ASP A 120 4.76 -9.37 4.50
C ASP A 120 3.87 -10.63 4.60
N PRO A 121 3.28 -11.00 5.77
CA PRO A 121 2.36 -12.13 5.85
C PRO A 121 1.11 -11.97 4.99
N LEU A 122 0.53 -10.76 4.94
CA LEU A 122 -0.63 -10.47 4.10
C LEU A 122 -0.26 -10.58 2.62
N LEU A 123 0.85 -9.99 2.20
CA LEU A 123 1.34 -10.08 0.82
C LEU A 123 1.63 -11.52 0.42
N GLU A 124 2.24 -12.29 1.30
CA GLU A 124 2.50 -13.71 1.06
C GLU A 124 1.21 -14.52 0.93
N LEU A 125 0.19 -14.23 1.75
CA LEU A 125 -1.14 -14.83 1.62
C LEU A 125 -1.75 -14.49 0.25
N LEU A 126 -1.77 -13.21 -0.12
CA LEU A 126 -2.35 -12.75 -1.38
C LEU A 126 -1.63 -13.32 -2.60
N ASN A 127 -0.30 -13.45 -2.56
CA ASN A 127 0.48 -14.09 -3.62
C ASN A 127 0.16 -15.59 -3.77
N ARG A 128 -0.33 -16.27 -2.72
CA ARG A 128 -0.78 -17.67 -2.81
C ARG A 128 -2.21 -17.82 -3.29
N CYS A 129 -3.01 -16.77 -3.15
CA CYS A 129 -4.39 -16.73 -3.59
C CYS A 129 -4.52 -16.90 -5.11
N SER A 130 -3.46 -16.72 -5.91
CA SER A 130 -3.53 -16.91 -7.36
C SER A 130 -2.18 -16.79 -8.04
N ASP A 131 -2.09 -17.32 -9.27
CA ASP A 131 -1.04 -16.96 -10.20
C ASP A 131 -1.32 -15.61 -10.95
N ASP A 132 -2.54 -15.04 -10.84
CA ASP A 132 -3.09 -14.06 -11.79
C ASP A 132 -3.60 -12.72 -11.20
N PRO A 133 -4.02 -12.61 -9.92
CA PRO A 133 -3.96 -11.31 -9.28
C PRO A 133 -2.59 -10.67 -9.34
N LYS A 134 -2.50 -9.66 -10.19
CA LYS A 134 -1.42 -8.71 -10.11
C LYS A 134 -1.60 -7.96 -8.80
N ILE A 135 -0.54 -7.95 -8.00
CA ILE A 135 -0.49 -7.17 -6.77
C ILE A 135 0.46 -6.02 -7.02
N GLU A 136 -0.08 -4.81 -7.02
CA GLU A 136 0.71 -3.58 -7.07
C GLU A 136 0.78 -2.96 -5.67
N LYS A 137 1.96 -2.52 -5.28
CA LYS A 137 2.24 -1.96 -3.95
C LYS A 137 2.71 -0.53 -4.15
N VAL A 138 2.04 0.42 -3.50
CA VAL A 138 2.33 1.84 -3.70
C VAL A 138 2.23 2.62 -2.40
N GLY A 139 3.03 3.67 -2.33
CA GLY A 139 2.95 4.66 -1.27
C GLY A 139 1.83 5.67 -1.51
N LYS A 140 1.62 6.53 -0.53
CA LYS A 140 0.66 7.64 -0.58
C LYS A 140 0.91 8.54 -1.79
N GLY A 141 2.17 8.83 -2.13
CA GLY A 141 2.54 9.79 -3.16
C GLY A 141 2.13 9.38 -4.57
N THR A 142 2.14 8.08 -4.86
CA THR A 142 1.90 7.50 -6.20
C THR A 142 0.57 6.78 -6.34
N ALA A 143 -0.16 6.58 -5.22
CA ALA A 143 -1.39 5.80 -5.17
C ALA A 143 -2.46 6.19 -6.21
N LEU A 144 -2.65 7.49 -6.46
CA LEU A 144 -3.67 7.95 -7.41
C LEU A 144 -3.32 7.59 -8.86
N ASP A 145 -2.07 7.82 -9.27
CA ASP A 145 -1.65 7.56 -10.65
C ASP A 145 -1.54 6.06 -10.93
N ALA A 146 -1.04 5.30 -9.96
CA ALA A 146 -1.09 3.84 -9.96
C ALA A 146 -2.52 3.33 -10.11
N SER A 147 -3.47 3.86 -9.31
CA SER A 147 -4.89 3.46 -9.40
C SER A 147 -5.50 3.72 -10.78
N LYS A 148 -5.13 4.80 -11.46
CA LYS A 148 -5.61 5.12 -12.82
C LYS A 148 -5.11 4.15 -13.86
N ALA A 149 -3.83 3.80 -13.78
CA ALA A 149 -3.16 2.91 -14.72
C ALA A 149 -3.57 1.46 -14.48
N PHE A 150 -3.53 1.04 -13.21
CA PHE A 150 -3.77 -0.32 -12.77
C PHE A 150 -5.26 -0.68 -12.76
N ARG A 151 -6.14 0.27 -12.40
CA ARG A 151 -7.60 0.08 -12.28
C ARG A 151 -7.96 -1.10 -11.35
N PRO A 152 -7.61 -1.05 -10.05
CA PRO A 152 -7.78 -2.19 -9.15
C PRO A 152 -9.24 -2.63 -9.00
N ASP A 153 -9.42 -3.93 -8.74
CA ASP A 153 -10.72 -4.51 -8.36
C ASP A 153 -10.91 -4.48 -6.83
N LEU A 154 -9.80 -4.59 -6.09
CA LEU A 154 -9.72 -4.55 -4.64
C LEU A 154 -8.55 -3.65 -4.20
N ILE A 155 -8.81 -2.76 -3.25
CA ILE A 155 -7.79 -1.92 -2.61
C ILE A 155 -7.64 -2.33 -1.15
N PHE A 156 -6.41 -2.65 -0.74
CA PHE A 156 -5.99 -2.63 0.67
C PHE A 156 -5.41 -1.25 0.98
N MET A 157 -5.99 -0.54 1.94
CA MET A 157 -5.62 0.84 2.25
C MET A 157 -5.26 0.95 3.73
N ASP A 158 -4.04 1.40 4.05
CA ASP A 158 -3.71 1.70 5.45
C ASP A 158 -4.62 2.80 6.01
N PHE A 159 -5.17 2.55 7.18
CA PHE A 159 -6.08 3.44 7.89
C PHE A 159 -5.40 4.77 8.25
N PHE A 160 -4.09 4.73 8.50
CA PHE A 160 -3.26 5.89 8.75
C PHE A 160 -2.18 5.97 7.67
N LEU A 161 -2.22 7.01 6.83
CA LEU A 161 -1.14 7.29 5.88
C LEU A 161 -0.34 8.48 6.38
N SER A 162 0.77 8.18 7.05
CA SER A 162 1.64 9.16 7.67
C SER A 162 2.47 9.91 6.61
N PRO A 163 2.88 11.16 6.87
CA PRO A 163 3.94 11.78 6.10
C PRO A 163 5.28 11.05 6.34
N PRO A 164 6.21 11.04 5.37
CA PRO A 164 7.49 10.33 5.47
C PRO A 164 8.34 10.70 6.69
N GLU A 165 8.18 11.92 7.20
CA GLU A 165 8.89 12.53 8.34
C GLU A 165 8.71 11.85 9.72
N ARG A 166 7.75 10.92 9.91
CA ARG A 166 7.19 10.64 11.27
C ARG A 166 7.11 9.17 11.69
N ILE A 167 8.14 8.39 11.39
CA ILE A 167 8.06 6.93 11.53
C ILE A 167 8.36 6.41 12.95
N THR A 168 8.77 7.27 13.90
CA THR A 168 9.46 6.79 15.12
C THR A 168 8.83 7.05 16.49
N GLU A 169 7.60 7.56 16.65
CA GLU A 169 6.98 7.69 18.00
C GLU A 169 5.49 7.32 18.04
N GLN A 170 5.01 6.91 19.24
CA GLN A 170 3.58 6.71 19.50
C GLN A 170 2.79 7.94 19.04
N LEU A 171 1.97 7.77 18.00
CA LEU A 171 1.21 8.87 17.41
C LEU A 171 0.39 9.57 18.50
N THR A 172 0.63 10.85 18.70
CA THR A 172 -0.28 11.70 19.46
C THR A 172 -1.65 11.68 18.78
N LYS A 173 -2.72 11.91 19.55
CA LYS A 173 -4.09 11.94 19.01
C LYS A 173 -4.22 12.88 17.78
N GLY A 174 -3.52 14.01 17.79
CA GLY A 174 -3.53 14.96 16.68
C GLY A 174 -2.86 14.44 15.41
N GLN A 175 -1.79 13.65 15.54
CA GLN A 175 -1.12 13.00 14.41
C GLN A 175 -2.00 11.91 13.81
N ALA A 176 -2.54 11.00 14.65
CA ALA A 176 -3.44 9.95 14.17
C ALA A 176 -4.68 10.50 13.43
N ASP A 177 -5.20 11.66 13.84
CA ASP A 177 -6.28 12.33 13.12
C ASP A 177 -5.84 12.94 11.78
N TYR A 178 -4.62 13.49 11.70
CA TYR A 178 -4.03 13.98 10.46
C TYR A 178 -3.76 12.85 9.46
N ASP A 179 -3.13 11.75 9.90
CA ASP A 179 -2.76 10.61 9.04
C ASP A 179 -4.01 9.88 8.53
N ARG A 180 -5.05 9.79 9.36
CA ARG A 180 -6.37 9.31 8.92
C ARG A 180 -7.00 10.23 7.88
N ALA A 181 -6.95 11.55 8.09
CA ALA A 181 -7.49 12.50 7.12
C ALA A 181 -6.72 12.47 5.79
N SER A 182 -5.42 12.22 5.84
CA SER A 182 -4.56 11.95 4.69
C SER A 182 -5.03 10.71 3.93
N SER A 183 -5.22 9.58 4.61
CA SER A 183 -5.74 8.35 3.99
C SER A 183 -7.12 8.53 3.36
N ILE A 184 -8.04 9.23 4.04
CA ILE A 184 -9.39 9.55 3.52
C ILE A 184 -9.30 10.32 2.20
N LYS A 185 -8.43 11.35 2.12
CA LYS A 185 -8.27 12.17 0.91
C LYS A 185 -7.72 11.37 -0.26
N VAL A 186 -6.78 10.47 -0.01
CA VAL A 186 -6.24 9.58 -1.06
C VAL A 186 -7.34 8.67 -1.59
N LEU A 187 -8.05 7.97 -0.69
CA LEU A 187 -9.14 7.08 -1.11
C LEU A 187 -10.26 7.84 -1.82
N GLU A 188 -10.65 9.02 -1.34
CA GLU A 188 -11.66 9.85 -1.99
C GLU A 188 -11.27 10.20 -3.43
N SER A 189 -10.02 10.59 -3.64
CA SER A 189 -9.48 10.95 -4.96
C SER A 189 -9.50 9.76 -5.91
N ILE A 190 -9.08 8.59 -5.44
CA ILE A 190 -9.10 7.34 -6.21
C ILE A 190 -10.54 6.98 -6.59
N LEU A 191 -11.47 6.94 -5.64
CA LEU A 191 -12.86 6.54 -5.92
C LEU A 191 -13.61 7.53 -6.81
N LYS A 192 -13.24 8.81 -6.77
CA LYS A 192 -13.77 9.81 -7.70
C LYS A 192 -13.27 9.57 -9.13
N GLU A 193 -12.01 9.20 -9.28
CA GLU A 193 -11.39 8.90 -10.56
C GLU A 193 -11.87 7.56 -11.15
N LEU A 194 -12.17 6.59 -10.29
CA LEU A 194 -12.66 5.25 -10.65
C LEU A 194 -14.19 5.13 -10.54
N ALA A 195 -14.94 6.22 -10.74
CA ALA A 195 -16.38 6.24 -10.48
C ALA A 195 -17.18 5.21 -11.32
N ASP A 196 -16.66 4.84 -12.49
CA ASP A 196 -17.20 3.86 -13.44
C ASP A 196 -16.88 2.41 -13.06
N CYS A 197 -15.78 2.18 -12.35
CA CYS A 197 -15.36 0.87 -11.86
C CYS A 197 -14.86 0.98 -10.42
N VAL A 198 -15.80 1.11 -9.48
CA VAL A 198 -15.45 1.28 -8.06
C VAL A 198 -14.84 -0.02 -7.53
N PRO A 199 -13.65 0.01 -6.91
CA PRO A 199 -13.05 -1.14 -6.26
C PRO A 199 -13.73 -1.50 -4.95
N ALA A 200 -13.60 -2.75 -4.52
CA ALA A 200 -13.80 -3.10 -3.11
C ALA A 200 -12.67 -2.49 -2.26
N VAL A 201 -12.92 -2.19 -0.99
CA VAL A 201 -11.95 -1.53 -0.11
C VAL A 201 -11.81 -2.27 1.21
N VAL A 202 -10.63 -2.81 1.49
CA VAL A 202 -10.28 -3.32 2.80
C VAL A 202 -9.37 -2.29 3.48
N LEU A 203 -9.87 -1.65 4.53
CA LEU A 203 -9.02 -0.81 5.38
C LEU A 203 -8.14 -1.73 6.23
N MET A 204 -6.84 -1.46 6.27
CA MET A 204 -5.89 -2.22 7.10
C MET A 204 -5.27 -1.33 8.16
N SER A 205 -4.89 -1.90 9.30
CA SER A 205 -4.13 -1.16 10.33
C SER A 205 -3.36 -2.11 11.23
N SER A 206 -2.27 -1.63 11.82
CA SER A 206 -1.58 -2.32 12.93
C SER A 206 -2.28 -2.10 14.28
N ALA A 207 -3.18 -1.11 14.37
CA ALA A 207 -3.95 -0.81 15.58
C ALA A 207 -5.41 -1.24 15.43
N ASP A 208 -6.03 -1.68 16.53
CA ASP A 208 -7.45 -2.02 16.52
C ASP A 208 -8.31 -0.75 16.47
N VAL A 209 -8.70 -0.40 15.24
CA VAL A 209 -9.55 0.74 14.91
C VAL A 209 -10.79 0.30 14.14
N ALA A 210 -11.19 -0.98 14.28
CA ALA A 210 -12.34 -1.55 13.57
C ALA A 210 -13.62 -0.74 13.82
N ASN A 211 -13.83 -0.28 15.05
CA ASN A 211 -14.96 0.56 15.45
C ASN A 211 -14.99 1.95 14.78
N ARG A 212 -13.91 2.39 14.11
CA ARG A 212 -13.81 3.66 13.37
C ARG A 212 -14.00 3.48 11.86
N LYS A 213 -14.09 2.25 11.34
CA LYS A 213 -14.27 1.92 9.92
C LYS A 213 -15.47 2.66 9.30
N ASP A 214 -16.64 2.57 9.92
CA ASP A 214 -17.86 3.16 9.36
C ASP A 214 -17.79 4.69 9.30
N ALA A 215 -17.20 5.31 10.31
CA ALA A 215 -16.96 6.75 10.33
C ALA A 215 -15.96 7.16 9.23
N TYR A 216 -14.92 6.36 9.01
CA TYR A 216 -13.95 6.55 7.93
C TYR A 216 -14.63 6.50 6.56
N LEU A 217 -15.37 5.43 6.27
CA LEU A 217 -16.03 5.24 4.98
C LEU A 217 -17.08 6.34 4.71
N LYS A 218 -17.81 6.77 5.75
CA LYS A 218 -18.73 7.90 5.65
C LYS A 218 -18.03 9.20 5.26
N SER A 219 -16.79 9.43 5.72
CA SER A 219 -16.00 10.61 5.33
C SER A 219 -15.52 10.59 3.88
N VAL A 220 -15.38 9.41 3.29
CA VAL A 220 -15.03 9.22 1.87
C VAL A 220 -16.27 9.40 0.95
N GLY A 221 -17.46 9.40 1.55
CA GLY A 221 -18.77 9.57 0.92
C GLY A 221 -19.44 8.23 0.57
N ASP A 222 -20.65 8.29 0.02
CA ASP A 222 -21.45 7.12 -0.38
C ASP A 222 -20.89 6.39 -1.65
N ARG A 223 -19.58 6.46 -1.88
CA ARG A 223 -18.91 5.92 -3.07
C ARG A 223 -18.56 4.45 -2.92
N VAL A 224 -18.37 3.95 -1.70
CA VAL A 224 -18.13 2.52 -1.43
C VAL A 224 -19.33 1.96 -0.69
N MET A 225 -19.91 0.90 -1.22
CA MET A 225 -20.98 0.18 -0.53
C MET A 225 -20.42 -0.61 0.66
N ALA A 226 -21.15 -0.65 1.77
CA ALA A 226 -20.74 -1.37 2.98
C ALA A 226 -20.36 -2.84 2.69
N LEU A 227 -21.13 -3.52 1.84
CA LEU A 227 -20.90 -4.91 1.40
C LEU A 227 -19.64 -5.12 0.55
N ARG A 228 -19.01 -4.04 0.07
CA ARG A 228 -17.75 -4.06 -0.68
C ARG A 228 -16.61 -3.46 0.15
N SER A 229 -16.77 -3.42 1.48
CA SER A 229 -15.79 -2.83 2.37
C SER A 229 -15.48 -3.70 3.59
N GLY A 230 -14.22 -3.81 3.93
CA GLY A 230 -13.70 -4.59 5.05
C GLY A 230 -12.83 -3.77 5.99
N PHE A 231 -12.56 -4.30 7.18
CA PHE A 231 -11.45 -3.85 8.02
C PHE A 231 -10.62 -5.07 8.40
N LEU A 232 -9.30 -4.98 8.21
CA LEU A 232 -8.36 -6.04 8.49
C LEU A 232 -7.31 -5.52 9.47
N LEU A 233 -7.16 -6.16 10.63
CA LEU A 233 -5.97 -5.93 11.45
C LEU A 233 -4.79 -6.66 10.81
N LYS A 234 -3.68 -5.98 10.55
CA LYS A 234 -2.49 -6.57 9.88
C LYS A 234 -2.00 -7.81 10.64
N SER A 235 -2.08 -7.81 11.97
CA SER A 235 -1.71 -8.94 12.82
C SER A 235 -2.69 -10.13 12.80
N TRP A 236 -3.80 -10.06 12.06
CA TRP A 236 -4.67 -11.22 11.86
C TRP A 236 -4.12 -12.23 10.86
N VAL A 237 -3.15 -11.82 10.02
CA VAL A 237 -2.38 -12.71 9.15
C VAL A 237 -0.95 -12.73 9.68
N GLN A 238 -0.40 -13.91 9.93
CA GLN A 238 0.90 -14.07 10.60
C GLN A 238 1.68 -15.25 10.04
N GLY A 239 2.99 -15.23 10.25
CA GLY A 239 3.89 -16.30 9.83
C GLY A 239 4.31 -16.18 8.37
N HIS A 240 5.10 -17.15 7.93
CA HIS A 240 5.67 -17.22 6.59
C HIS A 240 5.73 -18.66 6.13
N GLY A 241 5.85 -18.88 4.81
CA GLY A 241 6.02 -20.23 4.28
C GLY A 241 4.88 -21.16 4.69
N GLN A 242 5.20 -22.39 5.05
CA GLN A 242 4.18 -23.36 5.46
C GLN A 242 3.50 -23.01 6.80
N ASP A 243 4.06 -22.07 7.57
CA ASP A 243 3.55 -21.63 8.87
C ASP A 243 2.63 -20.41 8.77
N LEU A 244 2.26 -19.99 7.54
CA LEU A 244 1.33 -18.90 7.32
C LEU A 244 -0.05 -19.23 7.92
N THR A 245 -0.54 -18.36 8.79
CA THR A 245 -1.83 -18.49 9.47
C THR A 245 -2.69 -17.24 9.31
N ALA A 246 -4.02 -17.44 9.31
CA ALA A 246 -4.99 -16.36 9.33
C ALA A 246 -6.06 -16.62 10.39
N SER A 247 -6.46 -15.57 11.10
CA SER A 247 -7.56 -15.61 12.08
C SER A 247 -8.93 -15.75 11.41
N GLY A 248 -9.95 -16.10 12.19
CA GLY A 248 -11.34 -16.12 11.73
C GLY A 248 -11.82 -14.74 11.27
N ASP A 249 -11.44 -13.67 11.98
CA ASP A 249 -11.81 -12.30 11.59
C ASP A 249 -11.19 -11.89 10.24
N ALA A 250 -9.94 -12.31 9.96
CA ALA A 250 -9.36 -12.14 8.64
C ALA A 250 -10.11 -12.95 7.58
N ALA A 251 -10.52 -14.18 7.90
CA ALA A 251 -11.30 -15.02 7.00
C ALA A 251 -12.62 -14.36 6.63
N ASP A 252 -13.41 -13.90 7.61
CA ASP A 252 -14.69 -13.23 7.38
C ASP A 252 -14.52 -12.04 6.42
N VAL A 253 -13.54 -11.18 6.67
CA VAL A 253 -13.32 -9.97 5.86
C VAL A 253 -12.84 -10.31 4.46
N LEU A 254 -11.83 -11.17 4.35
CA LEU A 254 -11.19 -11.48 3.08
C LEU A 254 -12.07 -12.36 2.20
N MET A 255 -12.81 -13.31 2.78
CA MET A 255 -13.75 -14.16 2.06
C MET A 255 -15.03 -13.41 1.69
N ASP A 256 -15.57 -12.53 2.54
CA ASP A 256 -16.74 -11.72 2.18
C ASP A 256 -16.43 -10.78 1.01
N THR A 257 -15.27 -10.11 1.05
CA THR A 257 -14.89 -9.14 0.01
C THR A 257 -14.52 -9.82 -1.31
N SER A 258 -13.85 -10.98 -1.29
CA SER A 258 -13.48 -11.71 -2.51
C SER A 258 -14.61 -12.59 -3.05
N GLY A 259 -15.24 -13.40 -2.19
CA GLY A 259 -16.30 -14.34 -2.57
C GLY A 259 -17.58 -13.64 -3.03
N SER A 260 -17.89 -12.46 -2.49
CA SER A 260 -19.05 -11.67 -2.92
C SER A 260 -18.72 -10.64 -4.00
N PHE A 261 -17.52 -10.67 -4.60
CA PHE A 261 -17.05 -9.61 -5.49
C PHE A 261 -18.00 -9.33 -6.66
N GLU A 262 -18.38 -10.36 -7.44
CA GLU A 262 -19.24 -10.19 -8.61
C GLU A 262 -20.64 -9.72 -8.24
N PHE A 263 -21.21 -10.34 -7.21
CA PHE A 263 -22.53 -9.97 -6.70
C PHE A 263 -22.53 -8.52 -6.20
N GLY A 264 -21.51 -8.14 -5.43
CA GLY A 264 -21.39 -6.80 -4.89
C GLY A 264 -21.23 -5.75 -5.99
N ARG A 265 -20.41 -6.04 -7.01
CA ARG A 265 -20.25 -5.18 -8.18
C ARG A 265 -21.59 -5.01 -8.93
N ALA A 266 -22.30 -6.10 -9.20
CA ALA A 266 -23.59 -6.06 -9.89
C ALA A 266 -24.66 -5.28 -9.08
N LEU A 267 -24.71 -5.49 -7.76
CA LEU A 267 -25.63 -4.79 -6.87
C LEU A 267 -25.34 -3.28 -6.83
N GLU A 268 -24.07 -2.88 -6.77
CA GLU A 268 -23.69 -1.47 -6.80
C GLU A 268 -24.08 -0.80 -8.12
N THR A 269 -23.83 -1.46 -9.26
CA THR A 269 -24.26 -0.97 -10.58
C THR A 269 -25.78 -0.78 -10.62
N ALA A 270 -26.54 -1.76 -10.13
CA ALA A 270 -28.00 -1.70 -10.10
C ALA A 270 -28.51 -0.54 -9.23
N LEU A 271 -27.95 -0.36 -8.03
CA LEU A 271 -28.36 0.71 -7.11
C LEU A 271 -27.98 2.10 -7.61
N LYS A 272 -26.81 2.25 -8.24
CA LYS A 272 -26.44 3.51 -8.91
C LYS A 272 -27.40 3.85 -10.04
N ALA A 273 -27.72 2.88 -10.91
CA ALA A 273 -28.69 3.07 -11.98
C ALA A 273 -30.07 3.45 -11.46
N TRP A 274 -30.54 2.77 -10.40
CA TRP A 274 -31.79 3.11 -9.72
C TRP A 274 -31.77 4.53 -9.13
N LYS A 275 -30.70 4.92 -8.43
CA LYS A 275 -30.55 6.26 -7.83
C LYS A 275 -30.58 7.37 -8.88
N VAL A 276 -29.90 7.16 -10.02
CA VAL A 276 -29.91 8.09 -11.14
C VAL A 276 -31.31 8.21 -11.74
N GLY A 277 -31.97 7.09 -12.05
CA GLY A 277 -33.32 7.10 -12.60
C GLY A 277 -34.35 7.73 -11.66
N ALA A 278 -34.25 7.47 -10.36
CA ALA A 278 -35.12 8.10 -9.35
C ALA A 278 -34.93 9.61 -9.28
N LYS A 279 -33.68 10.09 -9.36
CA LYS A 279 -33.37 11.52 -9.38
C LYS A 279 -33.93 12.20 -10.63
N GLU A 280 -33.73 11.61 -11.80
CA GLU A 280 -34.28 12.13 -13.06
C GLU A 280 -35.82 12.16 -13.07
N ALA A 281 -36.47 11.16 -12.48
CA ALA A 281 -37.93 11.14 -12.35
C ALA A 281 -38.44 12.26 -11.44
N LEU A 282 -37.76 12.52 -10.31
CA LEU A 282 -38.09 13.63 -9.41
C LEU A 282 -37.87 15.00 -10.05
N GLU A 283 -36.82 15.17 -10.86
CA GLU A 283 -36.55 16.41 -11.59
C GLU A 283 -37.61 16.69 -12.67
N LYS A 284 -38.18 15.65 -13.29
CA LYS A 284 -39.28 15.79 -14.28
C LYS A 284 -40.65 16.07 -13.66
N LEU A 285 -40.81 15.79 -12.36
CA LEU A 285 -42.06 16.03 -11.62
C LEU A 285 -42.13 17.46 -11.03
N ASN A 286 -41.01 18.16 -10.96
CA ASN A 286 -40.89 19.55 -10.50
C ASN A 286 -40.77 20.52 -11.68
#